data_AF-U1GJE4-F1
#
_entry.id   AF-U1GJE4-F1
#
_cell.length_a   1.000
_cell.length_b   1.000
_cell.length_c   1.000
_cell.angle_alpha   90.00
_cell.angle_beta   90.00
_cell.angle_gamma   90.00
#
_symmetry.space_group_name_H-M   'P 1'
#
loop_
_entity.id
_entity.type
_entity.pdbx_description
1 polymer ?
#
loop_
_entity_poly.entity_id
_entity_poly.type
_entity_poly.pdbx_seq_one_letter_code
_entity_poly.pdbx_strand_id
1 'polypeptide(L)' 'MNERAPVVAIVYNPTKFNDSTQWKKSAHQICQQEGWADPLLLATTRDDPGQGMTREAVRQDVDLVCA' A
#
# COMPACT_ATOMS: atom_id res chain seq x y z
N MET A 1 -16.45 -1.64 -17.72
CA MET A 1 -15.60 -2.27 -16.69
C MET A 1 -14.31 -1.48 -16.70
N ASN A 2 -13.92 -0.88 -15.57
CA ASN A 2 -12.93 0.21 -15.53
C ASN A 2 -11.64 -0.16 -16.27
N GLU A 3 -11.22 0.74 -17.17
CA GLU A 3 -10.10 0.61 -18.10
C GLU A 3 -8.72 0.86 -17.45
N ARG A 4 -8.63 0.84 -16.11
CA ARG A 4 -7.39 1.09 -15.36
C ARG A 4 -6.94 -0.14 -14.58
N ALA A 5 -5.63 -0.35 -14.51
CA ALA A 5 -5.05 -1.36 -13.65
C ALA A 5 -5.42 -1.07 -12.17
N PRO A 6 -5.83 -2.09 -11.39
CA PRO A 6 -6.22 -1.89 -10.00
C PRO A 6 -5.02 -1.45 -9.15
N VAL A 7 -5.30 -0.68 -8.10
CA VAL A 7 -4.32 -0.14 -7.16
C VAL A 7 -4.55 -0.72 -5.77
N VAL A 8 -3.50 -1.23 -5.13
CA VAL A 8 -3.51 -1.58 -3.70
C VAL A 8 -2.77 -0.53 -2.89
N ALA A 9 -3.36 -0.11 -1.77
CA ALA A 9 -2.64 0.61 -0.73
C ALA A 9 -2.22 -0.36 0.39
N ILE A 10 -0.93 -0.34 0.75
CA ILE A 10 -0.37 -1.09 1.86
C ILE A 10 -0.03 -0.12 2.98
N VAL A 11 -0.82 -0.14 4.04
CA VAL A 11 -0.57 0.60 5.28
C VAL A 11 0.33 -0.26 6.15
N TYR A 12 1.48 0.25 6.58
CA TYR A 12 2.44 -0.56 7.34
C TYR A 12 3.03 0.20 8.52
N ASN A 13 3.29 -0.53 9.61
CA ASN A 13 4.06 0.01 10.73
C ASN A 13 5.55 -0.10 10.46
N PRO A 14 6.30 1.01 10.26
CA PRO A 14 7.72 0.97 9.98
C PRO A 14 8.53 0.33 11.10
N THR A 15 8.07 0.38 12.36
CA THR A 15 8.79 -0.23 13.50
C THR A 15 8.70 -1.75 13.53
N LYS A 16 7.86 -2.37 12.69
CA LYS A 16 7.76 -3.84 12.57
C LYS A 16 8.81 -4.42 11.62
N PHE A 17 9.65 -3.59 11.01
CA PHE A 17 10.65 -4.00 10.04
C PHE A 17 12.01 -3.37 10.40
N ASN A 18 13.06 -4.20 10.44
CA ASN A 18 14.42 -3.69 10.56
C ASN A 18 14.88 -3.05 9.24
N ASP A 19 14.45 -3.62 8.11
CA ASP A 19 14.59 -3.06 6.77
C ASP A 19 13.29 -3.32 6.00
N SER A 20 12.78 -2.27 5.33
CA SER A 20 11.55 -2.35 4.54
C SER A 20 11.80 -2.55 3.04
N THR A 21 13.05 -2.51 2.59
CA THR A 21 13.40 -2.53 1.16
C THR A 21 12.93 -3.80 0.47
N GLN A 22 13.15 -4.97 1.10
CA GLN A 22 12.85 -6.26 0.48
C GLN A 22 11.36 -6.46 0.23
N TRP A 23 10.51 -6.26 1.24
CA TRP A 23 9.08 -6.50 1.08
C TRP A 23 8.42 -5.45 0.17
N LYS A 24 8.89 -4.19 0.20
CA LYS A 24 8.41 -3.16 -0.72
C LYS A 24 8.71 -3.55 -2.16
N LYS A 25 9.93 -4.01 -2.44
CA LYS A 25 10.31 -4.54 -3.75
C LYS A 25 9.41 -5.73 -4.15
N SER A 26 9.16 -6.66 -3.23
CA SER A 26 8.24 -7.77 -3.50
C SER A 26 6.82 -7.29 -3.80
N ALA A 27 6.31 -6.27 -3.11
CA ALA A 27 5.00 -5.70 -3.38
C ALA A 27 4.91 -5.11 -4.81
N HIS A 28 5.91 -4.36 -5.24
CA HIS A 28 5.99 -3.87 -6.63
C HIS A 28 6.05 -5.02 -7.64
N GLN A 29 6.88 -6.04 -7.38
CA GLN A 29 7.02 -7.20 -8.27
C GLN A 29 5.71 -7.97 -8.41
N ILE A 30 5.01 -8.22 -7.31
CA ILE A 30 3.71 -8.91 -7.31
C ILE A 30 2.67 -8.09 -8.08
N CYS A 31 2.57 -6.79 -7.81
CA CYS A 31 1.62 -5.95 -8.54
C CYS A 31 1.88 -5.99 -10.06
N GLN A 32 3.14 -5.85 -10.47
CA GLN A 32 3.52 -5.93 -11.88
C GLN A 32 3.19 -7.30 -12.50
N GLN A 33 3.48 -8.40 -11.79
CA GLN A 33 3.21 -9.76 -12.27
C GLN A 33 1.72 -10.05 -12.44
N GLU A 34 0.89 -9.47 -11.58
CA GLU A 34 -0.57 -9.68 -11.59
C GLU A 34 -1.33 -8.63 -12.42
N GLY A 35 -0.63 -7.70 -13.09
CA GLY A 35 -1.25 -6.65 -13.91
C GLY A 35 -1.89 -5.51 -13.12
N TRP A 36 -1.47 -5.31 -11.88
CA TRP A 36 -1.85 -4.18 -11.03
C TRP A 36 -0.91 -2.99 -11.27
N ALA A 37 -1.37 -1.79 -10.93
CA ALA A 37 -0.50 -0.62 -10.87
C ALA A 37 0.50 -0.74 -9.71
N ASP A 38 1.51 0.14 -9.69
CA ASP A 38 2.43 0.22 -8.55
C ASP A 38 1.66 0.46 -7.24
N PRO A 39 2.00 -0.27 -6.15
CA PRO A 39 1.31 -0.16 -4.88
C PRO A 39 1.55 1.20 -4.22
N LEU A 40 0.51 1.72 -3.56
CA LEU A 40 0.63 2.88 -2.67
C LEU A 40 1.13 2.41 -1.29
N LEU A 41 2.34 2.80 -0.91
CA LEU A 41 2.95 2.38 0.36
C LEU A 41 2.83 3.49 1.41
N LEU A 42 2.03 3.27 2.45
CA LEU A 42 1.73 4.28 3.48
C LEU A 42 2.25 3.86 4.85
N ALA A 43 3.26 4.58 5.36
CA ALA A 43 3.79 4.32 6.69
C ALA A 43 2.88 4.90 7.77
N THR A 44 2.56 4.10 8.79
CA THR A 44 1.94 4.61 10.02
C THR A 44 2.91 5.47 10.82
N THR A 45 2.37 6.32 11.69
CA THR A 45 3.16 7.12 12.62
C THR A 45 2.94 6.63 14.05
N ARG A 46 3.69 7.17 15.01
CA ARG A 46 3.48 6.87 16.44
C ARG A 46 2.09 7.32 16.91
N ASP A 47 1.64 8.47 16.40
CA ASP A 47 0.41 9.13 16.86
C ASP A 47 -0.83 8.65 16.09
N ASP A 48 -0.63 8.09 14.90
CA ASP A 48 -1.69 7.47 14.11
C ASP A 48 -1.28 6.04 13.68
N PRO A 49 -1.85 4.99 14.30
CA PRO A 49 -1.50 3.61 14.02
C PRO A 49 -2.07 3.08 12.69
N GLY A 50 -2.76 3.90 11.88
CA GLY A 50 -3.21 3.48 10.56
C GLY A 50 -4.44 4.20 10.01
N GLN A 51 -5.24 4.87 10.84
CA GLN A 51 -6.53 5.40 10.39
C GLN A 51 -6.39 6.52 9.37
N GLY A 52 -5.45 7.45 9.57
CA GLY A 52 -5.18 8.54 8.64
C GLY A 52 -4.74 8.02 7.28
N MET A 53 -3.83 7.04 7.27
CA MET A 53 -3.32 6.39 6.06
C MET A 53 -4.42 5.62 5.33
N THR A 54 -5.25 4.86 6.05
CA THR A 54 -6.40 4.17 5.45
C THR A 54 -7.40 5.15 4.85
N ARG A 55 -7.72 6.26 5.55
CA ARG A 55 -8.59 7.30 5.00
C ARG A 55 -7.99 7.95 3.75
N GLU A 56 -6.69 8.18 3.74
CA GLU A 56 -5.99 8.71 2.57
C GLU A 56 -6.06 7.76 1.38
N ALA A 57 -5.82 6.47 1.59
CA ALA A 57 -5.96 5.45 0.55
C ALA A 57 -7.39 5.43 -0.05
N VAL A 58 -8.42 5.48 0.81
CA VAL A 58 -9.82 5.53 0.36
C VAL A 58 -10.10 6.81 -0.44
N ARG A 59 -9.56 7.97 -0.03
CA ARG A 59 -9.72 9.23 -0.80
C ARG A 59 -9.03 9.18 -2.16
N GLN A 60 -7.93 8.43 -2.28
CA GLN A 60 -7.25 8.18 -3.54
C GLN A 60 -7.95 7.13 -4.42
N ASP A 61 -9.10 6.61 -3.98
CA ASP A 61 -9.94 5.69 -4.75
C ASP A 61 -9.20 4.40 -5.16
N VAL A 62 -8.41 3.84 -4.23
CA VAL A 62 -7.74 2.55 -4.44
C VAL A 62 -8.73 1.39 -4.40
N ASP A 63 -8.41 0.31 -5.10
CA ASP A 63 -9.28 -0.87 -5.22
C ASP A 63 -9.15 -1.83 -4.02
N LEU A 64 -8.02 -1.78 -3.29
CA LEU A 64 -7.76 -2.61 -2.11
C LEU A 64 -6.92 -1.85 -1.07
N VAL A 65 -7.22 -2.06 0.21
CA VAL A 65 -6.37 -1.63 1.34
C VAL A 65 -5.94 -2.85 2.15
N CYS A 66 -4.63 -3.00 2.37
CA CYS A 66 -4.02 -3.99 3.27
C CYS A 66 -3.34 -3.27 4.44
N ALA A 67 -3.54 -3.73 5.69
CA ALA A 67 -3.03 -3.08 6.90
C ALA A 67 -2.56 -4.08 7.97
#